data_AF-A0AA86YNS2-F1
#
_entry.id   AF-A0AA86YNS2-F1
#
_cell.length_a   1.000
_cell.length_b   1.000
_cell.length_c   1.000
_cell.angle_alpha   90.00
_cell.angle_beta   90.00
_cell.angle_gamma   90.00
#
_symmetry.space_group_name_H-M   'P 1'
#
loop_
_entity.id
_entity.type
_entity.pdbx_description
1 polymer ?
#
loop_
_entity_poly.entity_id
_entity_poly.type
_entity_poly.pdbx_seq_one_letter_code
_entity_poly.pdbx_strand_id
1 'polypeptide(L)'
;MNLYAYAPNPLGWIDPWGWSHLNTNRATGNFGVYKIEIDGQLYKYGKADLNRVTQSTNLPTRLHQQVRKLQDLYPDKTITGTVIEEGYKTTTAAKAAETAKLDEYYKKTNQVPEGNKKSNKPQGKC
;
A
#
# COMPACT_ATOMS: atom_id res chain seq x y z
N MET A 1 13.94 -39.20 17.83
CA MET A 1 13.03 -38.39 18.67
C MET A 1 12.22 -37.49 17.74
N ASN A 2 10.91 -37.71 17.67
CA ASN A 2 9.99 -36.93 16.85
C ASN A 2 9.77 -35.55 17.49
N LEU A 3 10.25 -34.50 16.84
CA LEU A 3 10.04 -33.12 17.24
C LEU A 3 8.71 -32.60 16.66
N TYR A 4 7.60 -33.24 17.01
CA TYR A 4 6.27 -32.66 16.84
C TYR A 4 5.83 -32.11 18.19
N ALA A 5 6.49 -31.03 18.62
CA ALA A 5 6.01 -30.24 19.74
C ALA A 5 4.82 -29.43 19.25
N TYR A 6 3.64 -29.88 19.67
CA TYR A 6 2.37 -29.16 19.67
C TYR A 6 2.60 -27.66 19.95
N ALA A 7 2.38 -26.79 18.97
CA ALA A 7 2.42 -25.34 19.18
C ALA A 7 1.14 -24.93 19.92
N PRO A 8 1.19 -24.57 21.21
CA PRO A 8 0.00 -24.20 21.94
C PRO A 8 -0.44 -22.81 21.46
N ASN A 9 -1.60 -22.77 20.80
CA ASN A 9 -2.40 -21.58 20.51
C ASN A 9 -1.63 -20.33 19.98
N PRO A 10 -1.65 -20.04 18.66
CA PRO A 10 -0.92 -18.91 18.06
C PRO A 10 -1.37 -17.51 18.50
N LEU A 11 -2.40 -17.40 19.35
CA LEU A 11 -2.94 -16.14 19.87
C LEU A 11 -2.23 -15.61 21.13
N GLY A 12 -1.35 -16.41 21.76
CA GLY A 12 -0.71 -16.06 23.04
C GLY A 12 0.79 -15.76 22.97
N TRP A 13 1.42 -15.84 21.81
CA TRP A 13 2.86 -15.58 21.69
C TRP A 13 3.16 -14.07 21.78
N ILE A 14 3.65 -13.66 22.95
CA ILE A 14 4.22 -12.33 23.21
C ILE A 14 5.66 -12.35 22.72
N ASP A 15 5.96 -11.60 21.65
CA ASP A 15 7.30 -11.51 21.07
C ASP A 15 8.29 -10.79 22.03
N PRO A 16 9.24 -11.51 22.66
CA PRO A 16 10.17 -10.92 23.63
C PRO A 16 11.27 -10.07 22.98
N TRP A 17 11.46 -10.20 21.66
CA TRP A 17 12.55 -9.55 20.92
C TRP A 17 12.14 -8.20 20.32
N GLY A 18 10.87 -7.80 20.51
CA GLY A 18 10.39 -6.50 20.11
C GLY A 18 10.52 -6.26 18.61
N TRP A 19 10.25 -7.26 17.76
CA TRP A 19 10.16 -7.05 16.32
C TRP A 19 8.96 -6.14 16.02
N SER A 20 9.20 -4.84 16.17
CA SER A 20 8.25 -3.77 15.89
C SER A 20 7.96 -3.78 14.40
N HIS A 21 6.92 -4.51 14.01
CA HIS A 21 6.39 -4.45 12.68
C HIS A 21 5.95 -3.00 12.40
N LEU A 22 6.35 -2.45 11.25
CA LEU A 22 5.90 -1.15 10.72
C LEU A 22 4.38 -1.10 10.42
N ASN A 23 3.61 -2.05 10.96
CA ASN A 23 2.16 -2.15 10.87
C ASN A 23 1.44 -1.21 11.86
N THR A 24 2.16 -0.59 12.81
CA THR A 24 1.56 0.39 13.72
C THR A 24 1.40 1.75 13.04
N ASN A 25 0.30 2.45 13.33
CA ASN A 25 0.04 3.81 12.84
C ASN A 25 1.08 4.85 13.32
N ARG A 26 1.89 4.48 14.31
CA ARG A 26 2.97 5.32 14.86
C ARG A 26 4.34 5.00 14.28
N ALA A 27 4.45 3.99 13.41
CA ALA A 27 5.70 3.67 12.75
C ALA A 27 6.24 4.91 12.02
N THR A 28 7.45 5.29 12.38
CA THR A 28 8.20 6.39 11.79
C THR A 28 9.09 5.87 10.67
N GLY A 29 9.23 6.64 9.60
CA GLY A 29 9.96 6.23 8.41
C GLY A 29 9.87 7.28 7.32
N ASN A 30 10.37 6.97 6.12
CA ASN A 30 10.19 7.82 4.95
C ASN A 30 9.06 7.23 4.09
N PHE A 31 7.84 7.71 4.29
CA PHE A 31 6.69 7.23 3.54
C PHE A 31 6.35 8.18 2.38
N GLY A 32 5.82 7.60 1.32
CA GLY A 32 5.31 8.33 0.17
C GLY A 32 3.98 7.76 -0.31
N VAL A 33 3.27 8.55 -1.09
CA VAL A 33 2.03 8.17 -1.77
C VAL A 33 2.32 7.97 -3.25
N TYR A 34 1.86 6.86 -3.80
CA TYR A 34 1.97 6.52 -5.21
C TYR A 34 0.60 6.40 -5.86
N LYS A 35 0.59 6.52 -7.19
CA LYS A 35 -0.51 6.10 -8.06
C LYS A 35 -0.07 4.96 -8.95
N ILE A 36 -1.05 4.16 -9.34
CA ILE A 36 -0.95 3.16 -10.40
C ILE A 36 -1.99 3.49 -11.45
N GLU A 37 -1.58 3.52 -12.69
CA GLU A 37 -2.43 3.75 -13.86
C GLU A 37 -2.34 2.53 -14.79
N ILE A 38 -3.48 2.15 -15.37
CA ILE A 38 -3.59 1.11 -16.39
C ILE A 38 -4.14 1.78 -17.65
N ASP A 39 -3.39 1.74 -18.75
CA ASP A 39 -3.74 2.39 -20.02
C ASP A 39 -4.09 3.88 -19.85
N GLY A 40 -3.38 4.57 -18.94
CA GLY A 40 -3.59 5.97 -18.61
C GLY A 40 -4.80 6.26 -17.70
N GLN A 41 -5.55 5.24 -17.29
CA GLN A 41 -6.65 5.39 -16.33
C GLN A 41 -6.18 5.09 -14.91
N LEU A 42 -6.57 5.93 -13.95
CA LEU A 42 -6.23 5.74 -12.54
C LEU A 42 -6.84 4.44 -12.02
N TYR A 43 -5.97 3.50 -11.64
CA TYR A 43 -6.38 2.24 -11.04
C TYR A 43 -6.38 2.30 -9.51
N LYS A 44 -5.33 2.92 -8.93
CA LYS A 44 -5.13 2.89 -7.48
C LYS A 44 -4.26 4.03 -6.96
N TYR A 45 -4.61 4.55 -5.78
CA TYR A 45 -3.66 5.24 -4.89
C TYR A 45 -3.24 4.33 -3.75
N GLY A 46 -2.02 4.50 -3.28
CA GLY A 46 -1.53 3.78 -2.10
C GLY A 46 -0.29 4.39 -1.51
N LYS A 47 0.02 4.01 -0.27
CA LYS A 47 1.28 4.37 0.38
C LYS A 47 2.38 3.31 0.26
N ALA A 48 3.62 3.76 0.23
CA ALA A 48 4.81 2.93 0.29
C ALA A 48 5.86 3.51 1.24
N ASP A 49 6.75 2.64 1.73
CA ASP A 49 7.99 3.04 2.36
C ASP A 49 9.04 3.29 1.26
N LEU A 50 9.53 4.52 1.19
CA LEU A 50 10.48 5.00 0.19
C LEU A 50 11.91 4.58 0.52
N ASN A 51 12.22 4.23 1.78
CA ASN A 51 13.56 3.74 2.13
C ASN A 51 13.81 2.34 1.56
N ARG A 52 12.75 1.59 1.24
CA ARG A 52 12.85 0.22 0.72
C ARG A 52 12.58 0.19 -0.78
N VAL A 53 13.60 0.46 -1.58
CA VAL A 53 13.54 0.44 -3.05
C VAL A 53 14.00 -0.89 -3.65
N THR A 54 13.42 -1.27 -4.79
CA THR A 54 13.89 -2.40 -5.61
C THR A 54 14.92 -1.90 -6.61
N GLN A 55 16.17 -2.35 -6.49
CA GLN A 55 17.32 -1.82 -7.25
C GLN A 55 17.13 -1.85 -8.77
N SER A 56 16.47 -2.87 -9.32
CA SER A 56 16.28 -3.01 -10.77
C SER A 56 15.38 -1.94 -11.39
N THR A 57 14.46 -1.36 -10.63
CA THR A 57 13.48 -0.38 -11.12
C THR A 57 13.60 0.97 -10.41
N ASN A 58 14.38 1.03 -9.34
CA ASN A 58 14.47 2.15 -8.41
C ASN A 58 13.11 2.61 -7.83
N LEU A 59 12.08 1.77 -7.95
CA LEU A 59 10.77 2.04 -7.39
C LEU A 59 10.69 1.53 -5.94
N PRO A 60 9.87 2.15 -5.08
CA PRO A 60 9.54 1.58 -3.78
C PRO A 60 9.07 0.13 -3.95
N THR A 61 9.61 -0.78 -3.16
CA THR A 61 9.41 -2.23 -3.34
C THR A 61 7.93 -2.61 -3.33
N ARG A 62 7.12 -1.93 -2.52
CA ARG A 62 5.67 -2.14 -2.48
C ARG A 62 4.99 -1.74 -3.79
N LEU A 63 5.40 -0.63 -4.40
CA LEU A 63 4.90 -0.20 -5.70
C LEU A 63 5.33 -1.18 -6.80
N HIS A 64 6.61 -1.54 -6.84
CA HIS A 64 7.15 -2.51 -7.79
C HIS A 64 6.38 -3.84 -7.76
N GLN A 65 6.14 -4.39 -6.56
CA GLN A 65 5.38 -5.63 -6.39
C GLN A 65 3.93 -5.52 -6.87
N GLN A 66 3.28 -4.38 -6.71
CA GLN A 66 1.91 -4.18 -7.19
C GLN A 66 1.87 -4.06 -8.71
N VAL A 67 2.79 -3.29 -9.30
CA VAL A 67 2.92 -3.14 -10.76
C VAL A 67 3.20 -4.49 -11.41
N ARG A 68 4.16 -5.27 -10.88
CA ARG A 68 4.47 -6.60 -11.39
C ARG A 68 3.25 -7.53 -11.36
N LYS A 69 2.51 -7.58 -10.25
CA LYS A 69 1.29 -8.39 -10.15
C LYS A 69 0.23 -7.97 -11.16
N LEU A 70 0.10 -6.68 -11.44
CA LEU A 70 -0.83 -6.18 -12.45
C LEU A 70 -0.36 -6.49 -13.87
N GLN A 71 0.94 -6.47 -14.14
CA GLN A 71 1.52 -6.91 -15.42
C GLN A 71 1.29 -8.41 -15.64
N ASP A 72 1.43 -9.23 -14.61
CA ASP A 72 1.14 -10.66 -14.67
C ASP A 72 -0.36 -10.94 -14.95
N LEU A 73 -1.26 -10.08 -14.44
CA LEU A 73 -2.71 -10.21 -14.63
C LEU A 73 -3.22 -9.64 -15.96
N TYR A 74 -2.56 -8.61 -16.48
CA TYR A 74 -2.95 -7.88 -17.68
C TYR A 74 -1.73 -7.67 -18.60
N PRO A 75 -1.25 -8.75 -19.25
CA PRO A 75 -0.03 -8.68 -20.07
C PRO A 75 -0.17 -7.74 -21.27
N ASP A 76 -1.40 -7.55 -21.77
CA ASP A 76 -1.67 -6.71 -22.95
C ASP A 76 -1.86 -5.22 -22.62
N LYS A 77 -1.81 -4.85 -21.33
CA LYS A 77 -2.08 -3.47 -20.88
C LYS A 77 -0.81 -2.77 -20.46
N THR A 78 -0.80 -1.45 -20.61
CA THR A 78 0.31 -0.60 -20.15
C THR A 78 0.08 -0.20 -18.70
N ILE A 79 0.83 -0.81 -17.77
CA ILE A 79 0.75 -0.48 -16.34
C ILE A 79 1.91 0.43 -15.96
N THR A 80 1.59 1.61 -15.42
CA THR A 80 2.57 2.57 -14.93
C THR A 80 2.35 2.84 -13.44
N GLY A 81 3.44 2.93 -12.69
CA GLY A 81 3.43 3.21 -11.26
C GLY A 81 4.34 4.39 -10.96
N THR A 82 3.80 5.45 -10.35
CA THR A 82 4.56 6.67 -10.06
C THR A 82 4.35 7.13 -8.63
N VAL A 83 5.41 7.56 -7.97
CA VAL A 83 5.34 8.25 -6.67
C VAL A 83 4.93 9.69 -6.92
N ILE A 84 3.95 10.19 -6.17
CA ILE A 84 3.37 11.54 -6.34
C ILE A 84 3.81 12.46 -5.21
N GLU A 85 3.84 11.93 -3.99
CA GLU A 85 4.17 12.70 -2.79
C GLU A 85 5.15 11.88 -1.94
N GLU A 86 6.13 12.57 -1.37
CA GLU A 86 7.24 11.98 -0.61
C GLU A 86 7.45 12.72 0.72
N GLY A 87 8.17 12.09 1.66
CA GLY A 87 8.66 12.77 2.86
C GLY A 87 7.73 12.70 4.08
N TYR A 88 6.74 11.81 4.09
CA TYR A 88 5.91 11.61 5.27
C TYR A 88 6.67 10.84 6.35
N LYS A 89 6.85 11.47 7.52
CA LYS A 89 7.59 10.90 8.66
C LYS A 89 6.85 9.78 9.38
N THR A 90 5.54 9.68 9.22
CA THR A 90 4.69 8.70 9.92
C THR A 90 3.73 8.00 8.98
N THR A 91 3.38 6.76 9.30
CA THR A 91 2.38 6.00 8.55
C THR A 91 0.98 6.61 8.58
N THR A 92 0.66 7.41 9.61
CA THR A 92 -0.61 8.13 9.74
C THR A 92 -0.68 9.32 8.79
N ALA A 93 0.39 10.12 8.71
CA ALA A 93 0.45 11.25 7.78
C ALA A 93 0.32 10.79 6.32
N ALA A 94 1.03 9.72 5.94
CA ALA A 94 0.93 9.14 4.60
C ALA A 94 -0.48 8.57 4.31
N LYS A 95 -1.16 7.98 5.30
CA LYS A 95 -2.55 7.52 5.16
C LYS A 95 -3.50 8.69 4.94
N ALA A 96 -3.35 9.78 5.71
CA ALA A 96 -4.19 10.96 5.56
C ALA A 96 -4.03 11.60 4.18
N ALA A 97 -2.80 11.67 3.66
CA ALA A 97 -2.52 12.14 2.31
C ALA A 97 -3.14 11.23 1.23
N GLU A 98 -3.00 9.90 1.39
CA GLU A 98 -3.66 8.92 0.51
C GLU A 98 -5.19 9.12 0.48
N THR A 99 -5.82 9.27 1.65
CA THR A 99 -7.26 9.51 1.77
C THR A 99 -7.66 10.84 1.13
N ALA A 100 -6.90 11.91 1.34
CA ALA A 100 -7.17 13.21 0.73
C ALA A 100 -7.17 13.12 -0.82
N LYS A 101 -6.21 12.41 -1.41
CA LYS A 101 -6.18 12.18 -2.88
C LYS A 101 -7.36 11.37 -3.38
N LEU A 102 -7.76 10.34 -2.62
CA LEU A 102 -8.94 9.55 -2.96
C LEU A 102 -10.22 10.39 -2.91
N ASP A 103 -10.35 11.26 -1.90
CA ASP A 103 -11.49 12.17 -1.76
C ASP A 103 -11.52 13.23 -2.87
N GLU A 104 -10.37 13.81 -3.23
CA GLU A 104 -10.24 14.73 -4.36
C GLU A 104 -10.67 14.05 -5.68
N TYR A 105 -10.20 12.83 -5.92
CA TYR A 105 -10.57 12.07 -7.11
C TYR A 105 -12.06 11.75 -7.12
N TYR A 106 -12.62 11.34 -5.98
CA TYR A 106 -14.04 11.05 -5.83
C TYR A 106 -14.89 12.31 -6.05
N LYS A 107 -14.52 13.47 -5.49
CA LYS A 107 -15.23 14.74 -5.73
C LYS A 107 -15.24 15.15 -7.22
N LYS A 108 -14.18 14.82 -7.95
CA LYS A 108 -14.02 15.21 -9.36
C LYS A 108 -14.74 14.28 -10.34
N THR A 109 -14.73 12.98 -10.05
CA THR A 109 -15.23 11.93 -10.97
C THR A 109 -16.50 11.23 -10.48
N ASN A 110 -16.86 11.40 -9.21
CA ASN A 110 -17.87 10.62 -8.47
C ASN A 110 -17.63 9.10 -8.50
N GLN A 111 -16.38 8.67 -8.75
CA GLN A 111 -16.01 7.26 -8.84
C GLN A 111 -14.86 6.93 -7.89
N VAL A 112 -14.87 5.70 -7.35
CA VAL A 112 -13.77 5.16 -6.56
C VAL A 112 -12.87 4.35 -7.49
N PRO A 113 -11.53 4.54 -7.48
CA PRO A 113 -10.61 3.75 -8.30
C PRO A 113 -10.78 2.25 -8.04
N GLU A 114 -10.70 1.44 -9.10
CA GLU A 114 -10.97 -0.01 -9.06
C GLU A 114 -10.16 -0.70 -7.95
N GLY A 115 -8.87 -0.39 -7.86
CA GLY A 115 -7.95 -0.97 -6.87
C GLY A 115 -8.19 -0.53 -5.42
N ASN A 116 -9.04 0.49 -5.19
CA ASN A 116 -9.40 0.99 -3.86
C ASN A 116 -10.85 0.67 -3.47
N LYS A 117 -11.70 0.12 -4.36
CA LYS A 117 -13.12 -0.15 -4.08
C LYS A 117 -13.38 -1.01 -2.83
N LYS A 118 -12.51 -1.97 -2.54
CA LYS A 118 -12.65 -2.84 -1.34
C LYS A 118 -12.30 -2.11 -0.03
N SER A 119 -11.43 -1.12 -0.09
CA SER A 119 -10.84 -0.48 1.09
C SER A 119 -11.37 0.92 1.36
N ASN A 120 -11.82 1.63 0.32
CA ASN A 120 -12.37 2.97 0.44
C ASN A 120 -13.89 2.93 0.25
N LYS A 121 -14.63 3.18 1.34
CA LYS A 121 -16.07 3.42 1.31
C LYS A 121 -16.27 4.91 1.56
N PRO A 122 -16.60 5.73 0.55
CA PRO A 122 -16.81 7.16 0.76
C PRO A 122 -17.91 7.35 1.81
N GLN A 123 -17.67 8.20 2.81
CA GLN A 123 -18.66 8.51 3.84
C GLN A 123 -19.87 9.16 3.16
N GLY A 124 -21.01 8.46 3.11
CA GLY A 124 -22.22 8.94 2.44
C GLY A 124 -23.15 7.86 1.87
N LYS A 125 -22.76 6.58 1.88
CA LYS A 125 -23.67 5.46 1.63
C LYS A 125 -23.62 4.47 2.80
N CYS A 126 -24.34 4.81 3.87
CA CYS A 126 -24.90 3.84 4.79
C CYS A 126 -26.20 3.31 4.18
#